data_AF-Q3ZVD8-F1
#
_entry.id   AF-Q3ZVD8-F1
#
_cell.length_a   1.000
_cell.length_b   1.000
_cell.length_c   1.000
_cell.angle_alpha   90.00
_cell.angle_beta   90.00
_cell.angle_gamma   90.00
#
_symmetry.space_group_name_H-M   'P 1'
#
loop_
_entity.id
_entity.type
_entity.pdbx_description
1 polymer ?
#
loop_
_entity_poly.entity_id
_entity_poly.type
_entity_poly.pdbx_seq_one_letter_code
_entity_poly.pdbx_strand_id
1 'polypeptide(L)' 'FVYLGHWPSAGSFGFNTDILATNPINLSVVFGVLIFFGKGV' A
#
# COMPACT_ATOMS: atom_id res chain seq x y z
N PHE A 1 -18.45 -23.25 -5.52
CA PHE A 1 -17.43 -22.80 -6.49
C PHE A 1 -17.21 -21.31 -6.30
N VAL A 2 -16.09 -20.92 -5.67
CA VAL A 2 -15.49 -19.59 -5.83
C VAL A 2 -14.12 -19.88 -6.40
N TYR A 3 -13.94 -19.55 -7.68
CA TYR A 3 -12.69 -19.71 -8.39
C TYR A 3 -11.75 -18.61 -7.89
N LEU A 4 -10.85 -18.95 -6.96
CA LEU A 4 -9.69 -18.12 -6.58
C LEU A 4 -8.66 -18.19 -7.74
N GLY A 5 -9.11 -17.77 -8.93
CA GLY A 5 -8.39 -17.90 -10.17
C GLY A 5 -7.12 -17.10 -10.15
N HIS A 6 -6.01 -17.80 -9.94
CA HIS A 6 -4.66 -17.52 -10.45
C HIS A 6 -4.37 -16.04 -10.68
N TRP A 7 -4.33 -15.24 -9.62
CA TRP A 7 -3.52 -14.03 -9.65
C TRP A 7 -2.07 -14.51 -9.76
N PRO A 8 -1.31 -14.19 -10.81
CA PRO A 8 0.12 -14.44 -10.78
C PRO A 8 0.60 -13.64 -9.57
N SER A 9 1.05 -14.33 -8.50
CA SER A 9 1.62 -13.67 -7.32
C SER A 9 2.56 -12.62 -7.86
N ALA A 10 2.16 -11.34 -7.79
CA ALA A 10 2.87 -10.26 -8.44
C ALA A 10 4.27 -10.35 -7.87
N GLY A 11 5.21 -10.86 -8.70
CA GLY A 11 6.40 -11.56 -8.22
C GLY A 11 7.00 -10.79 -7.09
N SER A 12 6.84 -11.32 -5.86
CA SER A 12 7.00 -10.62 -4.58
C SER A 12 7.16 -9.11 -4.73
N PHE A 13 6.07 -8.34 -4.65
CA PHE A 13 6.19 -6.90 -4.43
C PHE A 13 7.12 -6.76 -3.22
N GLY A 14 8.37 -6.37 -3.48
CA GLY A 14 9.42 -6.34 -2.48
C GLY A 14 9.08 -5.24 -1.49
N PHE A 15 8.22 -5.58 -0.52
CA PHE A 15 7.86 -4.70 0.56
C PHE A 15 9.17 -4.35 1.27
N ASN A 16 9.67 -3.15 0.98
CA ASN A 16 10.77 -2.56 1.70
C ASN A 16 10.22 -2.17 3.08
N THR A 17 10.16 -3.15 3.97
CA THR A 17 9.84 -2.96 5.39
C THR A 17 10.78 -1.96 6.04
N ASP A 18 11.98 -1.78 5.49
CA ASP A 18 12.95 -0.76 5.86
C ASP A 18 12.41 0.67 5.68
N ILE A 19 11.63 0.94 4.63
CA ILE A 19 11.01 2.26 4.40
C ILE A 19 9.91 2.53 5.44
N LEU A 20 9.16 1.49 5.83
CA LEU A 20 8.14 1.58 6.87
C LEU A 20 8.76 1.82 8.26
N ALA A 21 9.93 1.24 8.52
CA ALA A 21 10.63 1.36 9.80
C ALA A 21 11.44 2.67 9.93
N THR A 22 12.04 3.15 8.84
CA THR A 22 12.91 4.34 8.84
C THR A 22 12.13 5.64 8.70
N ASN A 23 10.94 5.63 8.10
CA ASN A 23 10.15 6.85 7.88
C ASN A 23 8.64 6.71 8.13
N PRO A 24 8.20 6.16 9.29
CA PRO A 24 6.79 5.91 9.57
C PRO A 24 5.94 7.19 9.58
N ILE A 25 6.50 8.31 10.05
CA ILE A 25 5.78 9.58 10.20
C ILE A 25 5.51 10.22 8.83
N ASN A 26 6.51 10.36 7.96
CA ASN A 26 6.30 10.95 6.63
C ASN A 26 5.32 10.12 5.80
N LEU A 27 5.41 8.79 5.91
CA LEU A 27 4.49 7.90 5.22
C LEU A 27 3.06 8.07 5.74
N SER A 28 2.88 8.13 7.07
CA SER A 28 1.59 8.40 7.72
C SER A 28 0.97 9.72 7.24
N VAL A 29 1.77 10.78 7.12
CA VAL A 29 1.29 12.09 6.67
C VAL A 29 0.85 12.04 5.20
N VAL A 30 1.67 11.49 4.31
CA VAL A 30 1.33 11.36 2.88
C VAL A 30 0.07 10.52 2.68
N PHE A 31 -0.04 9.39 3.37
CA PHE A 31 -1.26 8.58 3.33
C PHE A 31 -2.47 9.31 3.94
N GLY A 32 -2.28 10.06 5.02
CA GLY A 32 -3.34 10.86 5.63
C GLY A 32 -3.89 11.93 4.68
N VAL A 33 -3.02 12.66 4.00
CA VAL A 33 -3.38 13.65 2.97
C VAL A 33 -4.11 12.97 1.80
N LEU A 34 -3.58 11.85 1.31
CA LEU A 34 -4.18 11.12 0.19
C LEU A 34 -5.56 10.54 0.53
N ILE A 35 -5.76 10.06 1.75
CA ILE A 35 -7.07 9.55 2.20
C ILE A 35 -8.06 10.70 2.38
N PHE A 36 -7.61 11.80 3.01
CA PHE A 36 -8.46 12.95 3.31
C PHE A 36 -8.89 13.72 2.06
N PHE A 37 -7.99 13.92 1.09
CA PHE A 37 -8.25 14.70 -0.12
C PHE A 37 -8.45 13.86 -1.38
N GLY A 38 -8.00 12.59 -1.41
CA GLY A 38 -8.07 11.72 -2.59
C GLY A 38 -9.34 10.88 -2.70
N LYS A 39 -10.21 10.87 -1.67
CA LYS A 39 -11.61 10.45 -1.83
C LYS A 39 -12.36 11.60 -2.50
N GLY A 40 -12.33 11.59 -3.83
CA GLY A 40 -12.78 12.68 -4.70
C GLY A 40 -14.08 13.37 -4.30
N VAL A 41 -14.04 14.70 -4.43
CA VAL A 41 -15.16 15.58 -4.76
C VAL A 41 -15.82 15.12 -6.05
#